data_AF-A0A067M734-F1
#
_entry.id   AF-A0A067M734-F1
#
_cell.length_a   1.000
_cell.length_b   1.000
_cell.length_c   1.000
_cell.angle_alpha   90.00
_cell.angle_beta   90.00
_cell.angle_gamma   90.00
#
_symmetry.space_group_name_H-M   'P 1'
#
loop_
_entity.id
_entity.type
_entity.pdbx_description
1 polymer ?
#
loop_
_entity_poly.entity_id
_entity_poly.type
_entity_poly.pdbx_seq_one_letter_code
_entity_poly.pdbx_strand_id
1 'polypeptide(L)'
;MLRSDSKAASHVLKLPDAFTTEGVAQAKTDEVSLSAARIPMPAWAQMLIVLSILNYNSNRGSGERSPYKVVPLANGLLPTDARRHNDERFPPIRTEHDLSHMDEDLLDEYLLFYGIYPGPEFSSGYKRDLLARAIGAPDSVSFSHAQ
;
A
#
# COMPACT_ATOMS: atom_id res chain seq x y z
N MET A 1 -17.37 25.43 65.67
CA MET A 1 -18.41 25.11 66.67
C MET A 1 -19.76 25.20 65.97
N LEU A 2 -20.40 24.06 65.65
CA LEU A 2 -21.85 23.81 65.54
C LEU A 2 -22.05 22.47 64.79
N ARG A 3 -22.43 21.45 65.56
CA ARG A 3 -22.99 20.18 65.08
C ARG A 3 -24.42 20.44 64.62
N SER A 4 -24.87 19.74 63.58
CA SER A 4 -26.27 19.29 63.44
C SER A 4 -26.33 18.03 62.59
N ASP A 5 -26.60 16.91 63.27
CA ASP A 5 -27.09 15.67 62.69
C ASP A 5 -28.54 15.83 62.21
N SER A 6 -28.93 15.18 61.12
CA SER A 6 -30.32 14.73 60.96
C SER A 6 -30.41 13.46 60.09
N LYS A 7 -31.03 12.46 60.69
CA LYS A 7 -31.23 11.07 60.26
C LYS A 7 -32.24 10.89 59.13
N ALA A 8 -31.97 9.86 58.32
CA ALA A 8 -32.81 8.76 57.83
C ALA A 8 -34.25 9.01 57.30
N ALA A 9 -34.50 8.52 56.08
CA ALA A 9 -35.62 7.60 55.82
C ALA A 9 -35.29 6.70 54.62
N SER A 10 -35.27 5.39 54.89
CA SER A 10 -35.16 4.30 53.93
C SER A 10 -36.52 4.07 53.29
N HIS A 11 -36.58 3.89 51.96
CA HIS A 11 -37.67 3.14 51.36
C HIS A 11 -37.14 2.20 50.29
N VAL A 12 -37.28 0.93 50.65
CA VAL A 12 -37.09 -0.30 49.91
C VAL A 12 -37.96 -0.30 48.65
N LEU A 13 -37.37 -0.55 47.48
CA LEU A 13 -38.11 -1.16 46.36
C LEU A 13 -37.47 -2.50 46.01
N LYS A 14 -38.29 -3.54 46.16
CA LYS A 14 -37.99 -4.95 45.98
C LYS A 14 -37.67 -5.28 44.52
N LEU A 15 -36.59 -6.03 44.34
CA LEU A 15 -36.35 -6.89 43.18
C LEU A 15 -37.46 -7.97 43.11
N PRO A 16 -37.75 -8.45 41.90
CA PRO A 16 -37.90 -9.88 41.69
C PRO A 16 -36.74 -10.43 40.87
N ASP A 17 -36.09 -11.44 41.46
CA ASP A 17 -35.15 -12.37 40.84
C ASP A 17 -35.83 -13.25 39.78
N ALA A 18 -34.96 -13.91 39.00
CA ALA A 18 -35.21 -14.94 38.00
C ALA A 18 -35.52 -14.44 36.58
N PHE A 19 -34.51 -14.52 35.70
CA PHE A 19 -34.54 -15.54 34.66
C PHE A 19 -33.12 -15.91 34.21
N THR A 20 -32.96 -17.21 34.05
CA THR A 20 -31.77 -18.02 33.79
C THR A 20 -31.10 -17.77 32.44
N THR A 21 -29.79 -18.05 32.41
CA THR A 21 -28.98 -18.37 31.23
C THR A 21 -29.68 -19.34 30.29
N GLU A 22 -29.90 -18.94 29.04
CA GLU A 22 -29.87 -19.75 27.80
C GLU A 22 -30.57 -18.95 26.70
N GLY A 23 -29.80 -18.48 25.71
CA GLY A 23 -30.39 -17.75 24.58
C GLY A 23 -29.51 -16.71 23.89
N VAL A 24 -28.18 -16.80 23.97
CA VAL A 24 -27.34 -16.13 22.95
C VAL A 24 -27.30 -17.07 21.73
N ALA A 25 -28.46 -17.17 21.09
CA ALA A 25 -28.60 -17.81 19.80
C ALA A 25 -27.81 -16.98 18.79
N GLN A 26 -26.73 -17.58 18.30
CA GLN A 26 -26.28 -17.50 16.92
C GLN A 26 -26.66 -16.21 16.18
N ALA A 27 -25.97 -15.11 16.49
CA ALA A 27 -25.61 -14.18 15.43
C ALA A 27 -24.50 -14.84 14.63
N LYS A 28 -24.89 -15.79 13.78
CA LYS A 28 -24.10 -16.27 12.66
C LYS A 28 -23.95 -15.05 11.75
N THR A 29 -22.96 -14.21 12.04
CA THR A 29 -22.45 -13.26 11.06
C THR A 29 -21.97 -14.13 9.93
N ASP A 30 -22.81 -14.23 8.91
CA ASP A 30 -22.39 -14.56 7.57
C ASP A 30 -21.22 -13.62 7.28
N GLU A 31 -20.00 -14.14 7.45
CA GLU A 31 -18.84 -13.65 6.72
C GLU A 31 -19.20 -13.85 5.26
N VAL A 32 -19.90 -12.85 4.70
CA VAL A 32 -19.92 -12.58 3.29
C VAL A 32 -18.45 -12.34 2.97
N SER A 33 -17.77 -13.44 2.63
CA SER A 33 -16.52 -13.45 1.92
C SER A 33 -16.79 -12.70 0.62
N LEU A 34 -16.69 -11.38 0.69
CA LEU A 34 -16.38 -10.50 -0.42
C LEU A 34 -14.97 -10.88 -0.88
N SER A 35 -14.81 -12.09 -1.42
CA SER A 35 -13.93 -12.28 -2.55
C SER A 35 -14.54 -11.41 -3.64
N ALA A 36 -14.25 -10.11 -3.57
CA ALA A 36 -14.63 -9.15 -4.59
C ALA A 36 -14.10 -9.75 -5.88
N ALA A 37 -14.99 -10.32 -6.67
CA ALA A 37 -14.68 -10.78 -8.00
C ALA A 37 -14.13 -9.53 -8.69
N ARG A 38 -12.80 -9.46 -8.85
CA ARG A 38 -12.14 -8.36 -9.55
C ARG A 38 -12.68 -8.45 -10.97
N ILE A 39 -13.69 -7.64 -11.28
CA ILE A 39 -14.17 -7.49 -12.64
C ILE A 39 -12.94 -7.03 -13.41
N PRO A 40 -12.45 -7.82 -14.39
CA PRO A 40 -11.25 -7.45 -15.11
C PRO A 40 -11.50 -6.11 -15.79
N MET A 41 -10.69 -5.10 -15.44
CA MET A 41 -10.82 -3.80 -16.07
C MET A 41 -10.49 -3.93 -17.57
N PRO A 42 -11.22 -3.22 -18.44
CA PRO A 42 -10.85 -3.13 -19.85
C PRO A 42 -9.43 -2.56 -19.98
N ALA A 43 -8.65 -3.06 -20.95
CA ALA A 43 -7.27 -2.65 -21.17
C ALA A 43 -7.11 -1.13 -21.35
N TRP A 44 -8.08 -0.46 -21.99
CA TRP A 44 -8.05 1.00 -22.15
C TRP A 44 -8.19 1.74 -20.82
N ALA A 45 -9.00 1.24 -19.87
CA ALA A 45 -9.19 1.86 -18.57
C ALA A 45 -7.92 1.69 -17.72
N GLN A 46 -7.29 0.52 -17.79
CA GLN A 46 -6.00 0.27 -17.16
C GLN A 46 -4.93 1.21 -17.71
N MET A 47 -4.88 1.42 -19.02
CA MET A 47 -3.96 2.36 -19.66
C MET A 47 -4.15 3.79 -19.16
N LEU A 48 -5.40 4.26 -19.04
CA LEU A 48 -5.68 5.60 -18.51
C LEU A 48 -5.23 5.76 -17.05
N ILE A 49 -5.38 4.72 -16.23
CA ILE A 49 -4.88 4.71 -14.85
C ILE A 49 -3.36 4.81 -14.83
N VAL A 50 -2.67 3.99 -15.63
CA VAL A 50 -1.21 4.01 -15.75
C VAL A 50 -0.72 5.39 -16.19
N LEU A 51 -1.29 5.95 -17.26
CA LEU A 51 -0.93 7.29 -17.75
C LEU A 51 -1.18 8.39 -16.71
N SER A 52 -2.28 8.30 -15.96
CA SER A 52 -2.59 9.26 -14.89
C SER A 52 -1.57 9.19 -13.75
N ILE A 53 -1.08 7.99 -13.42
CA ILE A 53 -0.04 7.79 -12.41
C ILE A 53 1.31 8.28 -12.90
N LEU A 54 1.70 7.96 -14.13
CA LEU A 54 2.95 8.45 -14.74
C LEU A 54 2.98 9.97 -14.78
N ASN A 55 1.88 10.60 -15.22
CA ASN A 55 1.76 12.06 -15.24
C ASN A 55 1.77 12.66 -13.82
N TYR A 56 1.19 11.97 -12.83
CA TYR A 56 1.29 12.41 -11.44
C TYR A 56 2.75 12.38 -10.95
N ASN A 57 3.47 11.28 -11.20
CA ASN A 57 4.86 11.13 -10.77
C ASN A 57 5.77 12.14 -11.48
N SER A 58 5.53 12.43 -12.75
CA SER A 58 6.37 13.33 -13.54
C SER A 58 6.22 14.80 -13.11
N ASN A 59 5.00 15.20 -12.72
CA ASN A 59 4.70 16.59 -12.32
C ASN A 59 5.04 16.89 -10.86
N ARG A 60 5.45 15.90 -10.06
CA ARG A 60 5.86 16.10 -8.66
C ARG A 60 7.06 17.06 -8.52
N GLY A 61 7.94 17.11 -9.52
CA GLY A 61 9.23 17.81 -9.42
C GLY A 61 10.22 17.13 -8.46
N SER A 62 11.52 17.36 -8.63
CA SER A 62 12.52 16.78 -7.70
C SER A 62 12.43 17.42 -6.32
N GLY A 63 12.40 16.57 -5.29
CA GLY A 63 12.46 17.01 -3.89
C GLY A 63 11.14 17.36 -3.20
N GLU A 64 9.99 17.26 -3.88
CA GLU A 64 8.69 17.36 -3.20
C GLU A 64 8.49 16.18 -2.24
N ARG A 65 7.85 16.38 -1.08
CA ARG A 65 7.66 15.33 -0.05
C ARG A 65 6.62 14.24 -0.42
N SER A 66 5.90 14.39 -1.52
CA SER A 66 4.72 13.58 -1.89
C SER A 66 5.09 12.25 -2.58
N PRO A 67 5.08 11.08 -1.92
CA PRO A 67 5.65 9.85 -2.48
C PRO A 67 5.14 9.50 -3.88
N TYR A 68 6.01 8.90 -4.70
CA TYR A 68 5.64 8.32 -5.99
C TYR A 68 4.48 7.35 -5.79
N LYS A 69 3.54 7.42 -6.71
CA LYS A 69 2.49 6.42 -6.83
C LYS A 69 3.06 5.22 -7.57
N VAL A 70 2.78 4.03 -7.04
CA VAL A 70 3.18 2.76 -7.67
C VAL A 70 2.43 2.62 -8.99
N VAL A 71 3.17 2.45 -10.09
CA VAL A 71 2.60 2.20 -11.41
C VAL A 71 2.19 0.72 -11.50
N PRO A 72 0.91 0.41 -11.73
CA PRO A 72 0.47 -0.97 -11.91
C PRO A 72 1.03 -1.59 -13.19
N LEU A 73 1.12 -2.91 -13.19
CA LEU A 73 1.49 -3.72 -14.34
C LEU A 73 0.38 -3.75 -15.40
N ALA A 74 0.70 -4.24 -16.60
CA ALA A 74 -0.26 -4.38 -17.70
C ALA A 74 -1.47 -5.27 -17.35
N ASN A 75 -1.30 -6.21 -16.41
CA ASN A 75 -2.39 -7.06 -15.91
C ASN A 75 -3.22 -6.41 -14.79
N GLY A 76 -2.93 -5.15 -14.44
CA GLY A 76 -3.62 -4.39 -13.39
C GLY A 76 -3.15 -4.68 -11.97
N LEU A 77 -2.22 -5.62 -11.76
CA LEU A 77 -1.63 -5.87 -10.45
C LEU A 77 -0.59 -4.81 -10.10
N LEU A 78 -0.37 -4.56 -8.81
CA LEU A 78 0.77 -3.77 -8.39
C LEU A 78 2.03 -4.65 -8.33
N PRO A 79 3.23 -4.14 -8.68
CA PRO A 79 4.48 -4.86 -8.42
C PRO A 79 4.60 -5.33 -6.96
N THR A 80 4.08 -4.53 -6.02
CA THR A 80 4.08 -4.82 -4.57
C THR A 80 3.16 -5.97 -4.15
N ASP A 81 2.26 -6.40 -5.03
CA ASP A 81 1.42 -7.57 -4.82
C ASP A 81 2.13 -8.88 -5.21
N ALA A 82 3.24 -8.79 -5.95
CA ALA A 82 4.03 -9.94 -6.35
C ALA A 82 4.98 -10.43 -5.24
N ARG A 83 5.43 -11.68 -5.38
CA ARG A 83 6.43 -12.31 -4.51
C ARG A 83 7.76 -12.41 -5.24
N ARG A 84 8.83 -12.08 -4.53
CA ARG A 84 10.22 -12.30 -4.95
C ARG A 84 10.56 -13.79 -4.91
N HIS A 85 11.71 -14.14 -5.46
CA HIS A 85 12.21 -15.53 -5.48
C HIS A 85 12.39 -16.13 -4.07
N ASN A 86 12.58 -15.29 -3.06
CA ASN A 86 12.71 -15.65 -1.64
C ASN A 86 11.38 -15.53 -0.86
N ASP A 87 10.24 -15.43 -1.54
CA ASP A 87 8.89 -15.24 -0.97
C ASP A 87 8.67 -13.90 -0.24
N GLU A 88 9.62 -12.96 -0.31
CA GLU A 88 9.42 -11.60 0.18
C GLU A 88 8.50 -10.80 -0.75
N ARG A 89 7.85 -9.77 -0.20
CA ARG A 89 7.08 -8.81 -1.03
C ARG A 89 8.02 -7.77 -1.60
N PHE A 90 7.72 -7.31 -2.82
CA PHE A 90 8.42 -6.19 -3.40
C PHE A 90 8.17 -4.91 -2.59
N PRO A 91 9.23 -4.17 -2.19
CA PRO A 91 9.09 -2.92 -1.46
C PRO A 91 8.59 -1.81 -2.40
N PRO A 92 7.64 -0.96 -1.98
CA PRO A 92 7.13 0.11 -2.84
C PRO A 92 8.21 1.16 -3.13
N ILE A 93 8.35 1.56 -4.39
CA ILE A 93 9.20 2.69 -4.79
C ILE A 93 8.42 3.99 -4.57
N ARG A 94 8.74 4.73 -3.50
CA ARG A 94 8.00 5.93 -3.09
C ARG A 94 8.82 7.20 -3.22
N THR A 95 10.14 7.09 -3.28
CA THR A 95 11.04 8.24 -3.27
C THR A 95 12.23 8.02 -4.20
N GLU A 96 12.92 9.10 -4.57
CA GLU A 96 14.21 9.03 -5.27
C GLU A 96 15.26 8.27 -4.44
N HIS A 97 15.18 8.38 -3.11
CA HIS A 97 16.05 7.64 -2.20
C HIS A 97 15.87 6.13 -2.33
N ASP A 98 14.62 5.65 -2.46
CA ASP A 98 14.33 4.23 -2.66
C ASP A 98 14.95 3.71 -3.96
N LEU A 99 14.92 4.51 -5.03
CA LEU A 99 15.57 4.18 -6.31
C LEU A 99 17.10 4.17 -6.20
N SER A 100 17.68 5.21 -5.59
CA SER A 100 19.14 5.37 -5.54
C SER A 100 19.84 4.33 -4.66
N HIS A 101 19.15 3.83 -3.63
CA HIS A 101 19.66 2.81 -2.71
C HIS A 101 19.12 1.41 -2.99
N MET A 102 18.36 1.22 -4.07
CA MET A 102 17.90 -0.09 -4.50
C MET A 102 19.09 -1.00 -4.84
N ASP A 103 19.10 -2.22 -4.31
CA ASP A 103 20.06 -3.25 -4.69
C ASP A 103 19.87 -3.67 -6.15
N GLU A 104 20.94 -4.19 -6.76
CA GLU A 104 20.93 -4.49 -8.19
C GLU A 104 19.99 -5.64 -8.54
N ASP A 105 19.89 -6.66 -7.69
CA ASP A 105 18.99 -7.79 -7.89
C ASP A 105 17.52 -7.33 -7.89
N LEU A 106 17.13 -6.52 -6.91
CA LEU A 106 15.80 -5.93 -6.86
C LEU A 106 15.51 -4.99 -8.03
N LEU A 107 16.51 -4.23 -8.48
CA LEU A 107 16.40 -3.34 -9.63
C LEU A 107 16.13 -4.12 -10.92
N ASP A 108 16.85 -5.20 -11.15
CA ASP A 108 16.65 -6.08 -12.30
C ASP A 108 15.27 -6.76 -12.25
N GLU A 109 14.84 -7.24 -11.07
CA GLU A 109 13.49 -7.78 -10.88
C GLU A 109 12.38 -6.74 -11.17
N TYR A 110 12.57 -5.48 -10.78
CA TYR A 110 11.64 -4.40 -11.08
C TYR A 110 11.56 -4.08 -12.57
N LEU A 111 12.70 -4.07 -13.26
CA LEU A 111 12.74 -3.82 -14.71
C LEU A 111 12.01 -4.93 -15.49
N LEU A 112 12.16 -6.18 -15.05
CA LEU A 112 11.44 -7.32 -15.62
C LEU A 112 9.91 -7.15 -15.54
N PHE A 113 9.38 -6.62 -14.43
CA PHE A 113 7.95 -6.33 -14.31
C PHE A 113 7.43 -5.35 -15.36
N TYR A 114 8.24 -4.35 -15.69
CA TYR A 114 7.92 -3.37 -16.72
C TYR A 114 8.30 -3.84 -18.14
N GLY A 115 8.77 -5.08 -18.30
CA GLY A 115 9.18 -5.65 -19.58
C GLY A 115 10.45 -5.02 -20.14
N ILE A 116 11.32 -4.48 -19.27
CA ILE A 116 12.57 -3.83 -19.63
C ILE A 116 13.72 -4.81 -19.35
N TYR A 117 14.54 -5.08 -20.37
CA TYR A 117 15.63 -6.04 -20.31
C TYR A 117 16.95 -5.35 -20.65
N PRO A 118 17.57 -4.63 -19.70
CA PRO A 118 18.93 -4.14 -19.93
C PRO A 118 19.87 -5.36 -20.00
N GLY A 119 20.80 -5.33 -20.96
CA GLY A 119 21.92 -6.26 -20.97
C GLY A 119 22.73 -6.22 -19.66
N PRO A 120 23.41 -7.32 -19.31
CA PRO A 120 24.22 -7.40 -18.09
C PRO A 120 25.39 -6.40 -18.04
N GLU A 121 25.77 -5.83 -19.18
CA GLU A 121 26.83 -4.83 -19.31
C GLU A 121 26.43 -3.42 -18.87
N PHE A 122 25.14 -3.14 -18.68
CA PHE A 122 24.70 -1.80 -18.29
C PHE A 122 24.94 -1.54 -16.80
N SER A 123 25.48 -0.35 -16.51
CA SER A 123 25.71 0.08 -15.13
C SER A 123 24.39 0.17 -14.35
N SER A 124 24.46 -0.06 -13.04
CA SER A 124 23.30 0.07 -12.15
C SER A 124 22.73 1.51 -12.18
N GLY A 125 23.54 2.53 -12.50
CA GLY A 125 23.06 3.90 -12.72
C GLY A 125 22.13 4.01 -13.93
N TYR A 126 22.48 3.39 -15.05
CA TYR A 126 21.64 3.35 -16.24
C TYR A 126 20.35 2.54 -16.01
N LYS A 127 20.45 1.39 -15.34
CA LYS A 127 19.28 0.59 -14.97
C LYS A 127 18.28 1.37 -14.10
N ARG A 128 18.78 2.18 -13.15
CA ARG A 128 17.93 3.05 -12.33
C ARG A 128 17.27 4.16 -13.13
N ASP A 129 17.96 4.75 -14.12
CA ASP A 129 17.36 5.72 -15.05
C ASP A 129 16.22 5.09 -15.86
N LEU A 130 16.41 3.86 -16.36
CA LEU A 130 15.34 3.12 -17.03
C LEU A 130 14.13 2.89 -16.13
N LEU A 131 14.35 2.46 -14.88
CA LEU A 131 13.27 2.25 -13.93
C LEU A 131 12.57 3.56 -13.56
N ALA A 132 13.32 4.64 -13.36
CA ALA A 132 12.78 5.98 -13.09
C ALA A 132 11.82 6.42 -14.20
N ARG A 133 12.21 6.26 -15.46
CA ARG A 133 11.34 6.55 -16.62
C ARG A 133 10.11 5.65 -16.66
N ALA A 134 10.27 4.36 -16.39
CA ALA A 134 9.17 3.39 -16.38
C ALA A 134 8.08 3.74 -15.34
N ILE A 135 8.47 4.37 -14.22
CA ILE A 135 7.54 4.82 -13.19
C ILE A 135 7.18 6.30 -13.30
N GLY A 136 7.67 7.02 -14.31
CA GLY A 136 7.40 8.44 -14.51
C GLY A 136 8.06 9.35 -13.47
N ALA A 137 9.16 8.93 -12.83
CA ALA A 137 9.96 9.80 -11.99
C ALA A 137 10.70 10.85 -12.86
N PRO A 138 10.88 12.10 -12.38
CA PRO A 138 11.49 13.18 -13.15
C PRO A 138 12.97 12.89 -13.51
N ASP A 139 13.42 13.36 -14.68
CA ASP A 139 14.78 13.14 -15.21
C ASP A 139 15.90 13.73 -14.34
N SER A 140 15.58 14.50 -13.30
CA SER A 140 16.56 15.09 -12.39
C SER A 140 17.18 14.10 -11.41
N VAL A 141 16.79 12.82 -11.43
CA VAL A 141 17.50 11.76 -10.69
C VAL A 141 18.82 11.46 -11.40
N SER A 142 19.81 12.32 -11.20
CA SER A 142 21.14 12.16 -11.77
C SER A 142 21.87 11.03 -11.03
N PHE A 143 21.82 9.83 -11.59
CA PHE A 143 22.62 8.72 -11.10
C PHE A 143 24.06 8.91 -11.59
N SER A 144 24.97 9.24 -10.65
CA SER A 144 26.39 9.36 -10.96
C SER A 144 26.87 8.07 -11.61
N HIS A 145 27.36 8.17 -12.84
CA HIS A 145 27.98 7.06 -13.56
C HIS A 145 29.37 6.85 -12.94
N ALA A 146 29.43 6.12 -11.83
CA ALA A 146 30.70 5.62 -11.32
C ALA A 146 31.21 4.58 -12.33
N GLN A 147 32.28 4.95 -13.04
CA GLN A 147 33.07 4.07 -13.91
C GLN A 147 33.87 3.06 -13.10
#